data_AF-A0A436FC06-F1
#
_entry.id   AF-A0A436FC06-F1
#
_cell.length_a   1.000
_cell.length_b   1.000
_cell.length_c   1.000
_cell.angle_alpha   90.00
_cell.angle_beta   90.00
_cell.angle_gamma   90.00
#
_symmetry.space_group_name_H-M   'P 1'
#
loop_
_entity.id
_entity.type
_entity.pdbx_description
1 polymer ?
#
loop_
_entity_poly.entity_id
_entity_poly.type
_entity_poly.pdbx_seq_one_letter_code
_entity_poly.pdbx_strand_id
1 'polypeptide(L)'
;MNPTSNDVLLRPGRIEDVETIHAAILKLGTHIGAPEEIFSTPDDLRTYGFGEKPAFSTLIAEVGGEFAGLCLHFPIFSTWMGRPGVYVQDLYV
;
A
#
# COMPACT_ATOMS: atom_id res chain seq x y z
N MET A 1 -22.72 -9.85 -24.42
CA MET A 1 -21.29 -10.00 -24.08
C MET A 1 -20.95 -8.90 -23.11
N ASN A 2 -20.80 -9.20 -21.82
CA ASN A 2 -20.38 -8.21 -20.82
C ASN A 2 -18.88 -7.94 -21.00
N PRO A 3 -18.44 -6.67 -21.00
CA PRO A 3 -17.03 -6.36 -21.16
C PRO A 3 -16.26 -6.75 -19.88
N THR A 4 -15.27 -7.62 -20.05
CA THR A 4 -14.00 -7.63 -19.28
C THR A 4 -14.11 -7.43 -17.77
N SER A 5 -14.55 -8.44 -17.02
CA SER A 5 -14.04 -8.58 -15.65
C SER A 5 -12.60 -9.08 -15.79
N ASN A 6 -11.64 -8.17 -15.90
CA ASN A 6 -10.27 -8.51 -15.55
C ASN A 6 -10.34 -8.86 -14.07
N ASP A 7 -10.22 -10.15 -13.72
CA ASP A 7 -10.31 -10.58 -12.33
C ASP A 7 -9.23 -9.88 -11.53
N VAL A 8 -9.66 -8.91 -10.71
CA VAL A 8 -8.79 -8.18 -9.79
C VAL A 8 -8.57 -9.08 -8.60
N LEU A 9 -7.32 -9.47 -8.37
CA LEU A 9 -6.91 -10.20 -7.17
C LEU A 9 -6.37 -9.20 -6.14
N LEU A 10 -6.91 -9.26 -4.92
CA LEU A 10 -6.34 -8.55 -3.77
C LEU A 10 -5.57 -9.54 -2.90
N ARG A 11 -4.33 -9.21 -2.54
CA ARG A 11 -3.51 -10.00 -1.64
C ARG A 11 -2.73 -9.11 -0.66
N PRO A 12 -2.33 -9.63 0.52
CA PRO A 12 -1.33 -8.96 1.33
C PRO A 12 -0.05 -8.72 0.53
N GLY A 13 0.55 -7.54 0.70
CA GLY A 13 1.90 -7.29 0.22
C GLY A 13 2.91 -8.13 1.01
N ARG A 14 4.03 -8.42 0.36
CA ARG A 14 5.12 -9.22 0.89
C ARG A 14 6.43 -8.45 0.77
N ILE A 15 7.47 -8.95 1.44
CA ILE A 15 8.79 -8.30 1.42
C ILE A 15 9.39 -8.22 0.02
N GLU A 16 9.00 -9.14 -0.88
CA GLU A 16 9.39 -9.13 -2.29
C GLU A 16 8.73 -7.98 -3.08
N ASP A 17 7.62 -7.43 -2.60
CA ASP A 17 6.90 -6.32 -3.24
C ASP A 17 7.47 -4.95 -2.87
N VAL A 18 8.48 -4.87 -1.98
CA VAL A 18 8.99 -3.61 -1.41
C VAL A 18 9.34 -2.57 -2.49
N GLU A 19 10.03 -2.99 -3.55
CA GLU A 19 10.40 -2.09 -4.66
C GLU A 19 9.14 -1.58 -5.40
N THR A 20 8.18 -2.47 -5.64
CA THR A 20 6.90 -2.14 -6.29
C THR A 20 6.06 -1.19 -5.43
N ILE A 21 6.01 -1.42 -4.12
CA ILE A 21 5.32 -0.57 -3.15
C ILE A 21 5.96 0.82 -3.13
N HIS A 22 7.29 0.90 -3.05
CA HIS A 22 8.00 2.18 -3.05
C HIS A 22 7.79 2.95 -4.36
N ALA A 23 7.85 2.25 -5.50
CA ALA A 23 7.55 2.85 -6.80
C ALA A 23 6.10 3.39 -6.89
N ALA A 24 5.12 2.72 -6.30
CA ALA A 24 3.74 3.21 -6.22
C ALA A 24 3.63 4.47 -5.36
N ILE A 25 4.33 4.52 -4.21
CA ILE A 25 4.38 5.72 -3.34
C ILE A 25 5.02 6.90 -4.07
N LEU A 26 6.12 6.70 -4.80
CA LEU A 26 6.76 7.74 -5.60
C LEU A 26 5.84 8.26 -6.73
N LYS A 27 5.11 7.36 -7.39
CA LYS A 27 4.12 7.74 -8.42
C LYS A 27 2.95 8.52 -7.79
N LEU A 28 2.49 8.12 -6.61
CA LEU A 28 1.47 8.84 -5.85
C LEU A 28 1.94 10.25 -5.50
N GLY A 29 3.15 10.39 -4.93
CA GLY A 29 3.77 11.67 -4.60
C GLY A 29 3.90 12.58 -5.82
N THR A 30 4.31 12.02 -6.96
CA THR A 30 4.36 12.74 -8.25
C THR A 30 2.96 13.20 -8.69
N HIS A 31 1.95 12.34 -8.59
CA HIS A 31 0.58 12.65 -9.01
C HIS A 31 -0.05 13.78 -8.20
N ILE A 32 0.23 13.84 -6.89
CA ILE A 32 -0.27 14.90 -6.01
C ILE A 32 0.62 16.15 -5.99
N GLY A 33 1.71 16.17 -6.78
CA GLY A 33 2.59 17.33 -6.92
C GLY A 33 3.55 17.55 -5.75
N ALA A 34 3.91 16.49 -5.02
CA ALA A 34 4.86 16.54 -3.90
C ALA A 34 5.89 15.38 -3.93
N PRO A 35 6.54 15.07 -5.07
CA PRO A 35 7.53 13.99 -5.13
C PRO A 35 8.75 14.21 -4.22
N GLU A 36 9.14 15.47 -3.98
CA GLU A 36 10.26 15.88 -3.13
C GLU A 36 10.03 15.61 -1.63
N GLU A 37 8.78 15.38 -1.22
CA GLU A 37 8.40 15.06 0.15
C GLU A 37 8.53 13.55 0.46
N ILE A 38 8.87 12.73 -0.54
CA ILE A 38 9.09 11.28 -0.36
C ILE A 38 10.57 11.03 -0.03
N PHE A 39 10.89 11.08 1.26
CA PHE A 39 12.24 10.78 1.78
C PHE A 39 12.49 9.30 2.06
N SER A 40 11.45 8.48 2.08
CA SER A 40 11.57 7.06 2.38
C SER A 40 12.34 6.32 1.29
N THR A 41 13.01 5.24 1.67
CA THR A 41 13.69 4.32 0.78
C THR A 41 13.02 2.94 0.80
N PRO A 42 13.29 2.07 -0.20
CA PRO A 42 12.87 0.67 -0.14
C PRO A 42 13.34 -0.05 1.14
N ASP A 43 14.54 0.25 1.62
CA ASP A 43 15.07 -0.36 2.85
C ASP A 43 14.33 0.09 4.12
N ASP A 44 13.81 1.32 4.15
CA ASP A 44 12.91 1.75 5.22
C ASP A 44 11.62 0.91 5.22
N LEU A 45 11.01 0.71 4.05
CA LEU A 45 9.79 -0.10 3.93
C LEU A 45 10.04 -1.56 4.31
N ARG A 46 11.20 -2.11 3.91
CA ARG A 46 11.62 -3.47 4.31
C ARG A 46 11.75 -3.58 5.83
N THR A 47 12.43 -2.62 6.46
CA THR A 47 12.72 -2.61 7.89
C THR A 47 11.45 -2.44 8.73
N TYR A 48 10.62 -1.46 8.39
CA TYR A 48 9.45 -1.09 9.21
C TYR A 48 8.16 -1.80 8.80
N GLY A 49 8.03 -2.26 7.56
CA GLY A 49 6.81 -2.89 7.05
C GLY A 49 6.76 -4.41 7.18
N PHE A 50 7.92 -5.07 7.29
CA PHE A 50 8.02 -6.54 7.20
C PHE A 50 8.87 -7.19 8.31
N GLY A 51 9.20 -6.45 9.38
CA GLY A 51 9.84 -6.98 10.58
C GLY A 51 8.86 -7.67 11.55
N GLU A 52 9.34 -8.11 12.72
CA GLU A 52 8.52 -8.81 13.73
C GLU A 52 7.33 -7.99 14.25
N LYS A 53 7.45 -6.66 14.24
CA LYS A 53 6.42 -5.70 14.67
C LYS A 53 6.24 -4.66 13.56
N PRO A 54 5.52 -5.00 12.48
CA PRO A 54 5.39 -4.11 11.34
C PRO A 54 4.59 -2.85 11.73
N ALA A 55 5.09 -1.69 11.32
CA ALA A 55 4.46 -0.38 11.57
C ALA A 55 3.22 -0.15 10.67
N PHE A 56 3.17 -0.83 9.53
CA PHE A 56 2.07 -0.76 8.57
C PHE A 56 1.84 -2.12 7.91
N SER A 57 0.71 -2.26 7.21
CA SER A 57 0.40 -3.39 6.34
C SER A 57 0.02 -2.87 4.96
N THR A 58 0.14 -3.73 3.95
CA THR A 58 -0.23 -3.39 2.58
C THR A 58 -1.15 -4.42 1.97
N LEU A 59 -2.07 -3.96 1.12
CA LEU A 59 -2.78 -4.78 0.15
C LEU A 59 -2.30 -4.40 -1.25
N ILE A 60 -2.03 -5.40 -2.07
CA ILE A 60 -1.67 -5.27 -3.47
C ILE A 60 -2.85 -5.76 -4.32
N ALA A 61 -3.24 -4.94 -5.29
CA ALA A 61 -4.14 -5.34 -6.36
C ALA A 61 -3.34 -5.85 -7.55
N GLU A 62 -3.78 -6.95 -8.14
CA GLU A 62 -3.21 -7.51 -9.36
C GLU A 62 -4.30 -7.70 -10.43
N VAL A 63 -3.93 -7.45 -11.69
CA VAL A 63 -4.76 -7.73 -12.86
C VAL A 63 -3.94 -8.57 -13.83
N GLY A 64 -4.36 -9.81 -14.06
CA GLY A 64 -3.59 -10.74 -14.88
C GLY A 64 -2.20 -11.08 -14.30
N GLY A 65 -2.04 -10.99 -12.98
CA GLY A 65 -0.76 -11.21 -12.28
C GLY A 65 0.17 -10.01 -12.23
N GLU A 66 -0.20 -8.90 -12.87
CA GLU A 66 0.57 -7.65 -12.87
C GLU A 66 0.05 -6.70 -11.79
N PHE A 67 0.96 -5.95 -11.17
CA PHE A 67 0.60 -4.93 -10.19
C PHE A 67 -0.37 -3.90 -10.79
N ALA A 68 -1.50 -3.71 -10.10
CA ALA A 68 -2.57 -2.80 -10.50
C ALA A 68 -2.92 -1.79 -9.41
N GLY A 69 -2.38 -1.90 -8.19
CA GLY A 69 -2.64 -0.94 -7.14
C GLY A 69 -2.09 -1.33 -5.77
N LEU A 70 -2.05 -0.34 -4.89
CA LEU A 70 -1.54 -0.41 -3.53
C LEU A 70 -2.52 0.25 -2.56
N CYS A 71 -2.77 -0.39 -1.42
CA CYS A 71 -3.33 0.23 -0.23
C CYS A 71 -2.37 0.00 0.94
N LEU A 72 -1.77 1.06 1.48
CA LEU A 72 -0.93 1.04 2.69
C LEU A 72 -1.72 1.58 3.87
N HIS A 73 -1.76 0.84 4.96
CA HIS A 73 -2.60 1.16 6.11
C HIS A 73 -2.00 0.71 7.45
N PHE A 74 -2.47 1.29 8.55
CA PHE A 74 -2.06 0.93 9.90
C PHE A 74 -3.24 0.89 10.88
N PRO A 75 -3.13 0.12 11.97
CA PRO A 75 -4.19 0.06 12.98
C PRO A 75 -4.33 1.39 13.71
N ILE A 76 -5.58 1.76 14.00
CA ILE A 76 -5.92 2.89 14.88
C ILE A 76 -6.94 2.46 15.93
N PHE A 77 -7.14 3.27 16.95
CA PHE A 77 -8.25 3.11 17.90
C PHE A 77 -9.08 4.39 17.94
N SER A 78 -10.39 4.27 17.73
CA SER A 78 -11.31 5.41 17.85
C SER A 78 -11.71 5.58 19.31
N THR A 79 -11.31 6.68 19.94
CA THR A 79 -11.73 7.02 21.32
C THR A 79 -13.23 7.36 21.41
N TRP A 80 -13.84 7.75 20.29
CA TRP A 80 -15.26 8.08 20.23
C TRP A 80 -16.13 6.82 20.07
N MET A 81 -15.67 5.84 19.28
CA MET A 81 -16.40 4.59 19.07
C MET A 81 -15.99 3.48 20.06
N GLY A 82 -14.85 3.63 20.72
CA GLY A 82 -14.27 2.65 21.64
C GLY A 82 -13.86 1.34 20.96
N ARG A 83 -13.40 1.40 19.69
CA ARG A 83 -13.11 0.20 18.88
C ARG A 83 -11.84 0.35 18.05
N PRO A 84 -11.11 -0.76 17.79
CA PRO A 84 -10.07 -0.80 16.77
C PRO A 84 -10.61 -0.47 15.38
N GLY A 85 -9.74 0.09 14.54
CA GLY A 85 -9.99 0.39 13.14
C GLY A 85 -8.70 0.43 12.34
N VAL A 86 -8.80 0.92 11.12
CA VAL A 86 -7.67 1.06 10.19
C VAL A 86 -7.67 2.47 9.63
N TYR A 87 -6.49 3.07 9.55
CA TYR A 87 -6.26 4.30 8.80
C TYR A 87 -5.52 3.94 7.51
N VAL A 88 -6.07 4.36 6.37
CA VAL A 88 -5.44 4.21 5.05
C VAL A 88 -4.56 5.43 4.83
N GLN A 89 -3.26 5.20 4.78
CA GLN A 89 -2.25 6.24 4.56
C GLN A 89 -2.12 6.54 3.06
N ASP A 90 -1.89 5.50 2.26
CA ASP A 90 -1.69 5.62 0.82
C ASP A 90 -2.63 4.68 0.07
N LEU A 91 -3.27 5.19 -0.99
CA LEU A 91 -4.08 4.42 -1.92
C LEU A 91 -3.73 4.84 -3.35
N TYR A 92 -3.30 3.88 -4.16
CA TYR A 92 -2.81 4.10 -5.52
C TYR A 92 -3.34 3.02 -6.47
N VAL A 93 -3.76 3.40 -7.67
CA VAL A 93 -4.24 2.54 -8.78
C VAL A 93 -3.70 3.11 -10.09
#